data_AF-A0A7X2MMM5-F1
#
_entry.id   AF-A0A7X2MMM5-F1
#
_cell.length_a   1.000
_cell.length_b   1.000
_cell.length_c   1.000
_cell.angle_alpha   90.00
_cell.angle_beta   90.00
_cell.angle_gamma   90.00
#
_symmetry.space_group_name_H-M   'P 1'
#
loop_
_entity.id
_entity.type
_entity.pdbx_description
1 polymer ?
#
loop_
_entity_poly.entity_id
_entity_poly.type
_entity_poly.pdbx_seq_one_letter_code
_entity_poly.pdbx_strand_id
1 'polypeptide(L)' 'MMRNRLFTASLTVALLATSAFSQAKDFGTLKFATEAAYPPFNQTTPSGKIVGYEPDMV' A
#
# COMPACT_ATOMS: atom_id res chain seq x y z
N MET A 1 38.62 -2.54 24.27
CA MET A 1 37.87 -3.69 23.71
C MET A 1 36.34 -3.57 23.87
N MET A 2 35.78 -3.22 25.04
CA MET A 2 34.30 -3.10 25.21
C MET A 2 33.62 -2.01 24.37
N ARG A 3 34.24 -0.83 24.21
CA ARG A 3 33.66 0.28 23.43
C ARG A 3 33.41 -0.08 21.97
N ASN A 4 34.34 -0.80 21.34
CA ASN A 4 34.20 -1.25 19.95
C ASN A 4 33.11 -2.31 19.82
N ARG A 5 32.96 -3.20 20.83
CA ARG A 5 31.88 -4.19 20.86
C ARG A 5 30.50 -3.57 21.00
N LEU A 6 30.37 -2.54 21.83
CA LEU A 6 29.13 -1.79 22.00
C LEU A 6 28.76 -1.05 20.70
N PHE A 7 29.73 -0.40 20.05
CA PHE A 7 29.51 0.27 18.77
C PHE A 7 29.05 -0.71 17.68
N THR A 8 29.73 -1.87 17.56
CA THR A 8 29.32 -2.91 16.61
C THR A 8 27.91 -3.42 16.92
N ALA A 9 27.57 -3.68 18.18
CA ALA A 9 26.24 -4.13 18.56
C ALA A 9 25.15 -3.10 18.22
N SER A 10 25.40 -1.81 18.51
CA SER A 10 24.48 -0.72 18.17
C SER A 10 24.28 -0.58 16.66
N LEU A 11 25.35 -0.70 15.88
CA LEU A 11 25.29 -0.63 14.42
C LEU A 11 24.47 -1.80 13.84
N THR A 12 24.69 -3.03 14.33
CA THR A 12 23.93 -4.20 13.86
C THR A 12 22.44 -4.07 14.16
N VAL A 13 22.06 -3.56 15.34
CA VAL A 13 20.66 -3.29 15.68
C VAL A 13 20.05 -2.22 14.78
N ALA A 14 20.79 -1.15 14.49
CA ALA A 14 20.33 -0.08 13.60
C ALA A 14 20.12 -0.58 12.16
N LEU A 15 21.00 -1.43 11.62
CA LEU A 15 20.83 -2.02 10.29
C LEU A 15 19.68 -3.03 10.21
N LEU A 16 19.42 -3.78 11.28
CA LEU A 16 18.28 -4.72 11.31
C LEU A 16 16.94 -3.97 11.38
N ALA A 17 16.90 -2.82 12.04
CA ALA A 17 15.69 -1.98 12.13
C ALA A 17 15.22 -1.43 10.77
N THR A 18 16.09 -1.32 9.75
CA THR A 18 15.70 -0.82 8.42
C THR A 18 14.98 -1.86 7.56
N SER A 19 15.10 -3.15 7.88
CA SER A 19 14.36 -4.22 7.19
C SER A 19 12.85 -4.22 7.48
N ALA A 20 12.42 -3.44 8.48
CA ALA A 20 11.01 -3.25 8.81
C ALA A 20 10.30 -2.23 7.90
N PHE A 21 11.04 -1.48 7.08
CA PHE A 21 10.43 -0.61 6.07
C PHE A 21 10.04 -1.43 4.86
N SER A 22 8.87 -2.07 4.94
CA SER A 22 8.22 -2.64 3.75
C SER A 22 7.98 -1.52 2.75
N GLN A 23 8.78 -1.50 1.68
CA GLN A 23 8.53 -0.60 0.55
C GLN A 23 7.26 -1.08 -0.13
N ALA A 24 6.25 -0.21 -0.19
CA ALA A 24 5.07 -0.50 -0.99
C ALA A 24 5.52 -0.78 -2.43
N LYS A 25 5.08 -1.92 -2.99
CA LYS A 25 5.36 -2.24 -4.39
C LYS A 25 4.75 -1.15 -5.27
N ASP A 26 5.54 -0.60 -6.19
CA ASP A 26 5.01 0.26 -7.25
C ASP A 26 4.25 -0.62 -8.25
N PHE A 27 2.93 -0.47 -8.29
CA PHE A 27 2.06 -1.20 -9.21
C PHE A 27 1.78 -0.44 -10.52
N GLY A 28 2.26 0.81 -10.65
CA GLY A 28 1.89 1.68 -11.76
C GLY A 28 0.38 1.87 -11.85
N THR A 29 -0.24 1.40 -12.93
CA THR A 29 -1.70 1.47 -13.12
C THR A 29 -2.36 0.13 -12.77
N LEU A 30 -3.19 0.16 -11.73
CA LEU A 30 -4.10 -0.94 -11.40
C LEU A 30 -5.39 -0.83 -12.23
N LYS A 31 -5.89 -1.96 -12.73
CA LYS A 31 -7.15 -2.06 -13.47
C LYS A 31 -8.13 -2.89 -12.65
N PHE A 32 -9.25 -2.29 -12.28
CA PHE A 32 -10.32 -2.94 -11.54
C PHE A 32 -11.54 -3.12 -12.44
N ALA A 33 -12.08 -4.34 -12.46
CA ALA A 33 -13.35 -4.62 -13.10
C ALA A 33 -14.46 -4.66 -12.04
N THR A 34 -15.62 -4.12 -12.37
CA THR A 34 -16.83 -4.17 -11.54
C THR A 34 -18.06 -4.25 -12.44
N GLU A 35 -19.18 -4.71 -11.90
CA GLU A 35 -20.46 -4.90 -12.59
C GLU A 35 -21.00 -3.59 -13.17
N ALA A 36 -20.81 -2.49 -12.43
CA ALA A 36 -21.29 -1.15 -12.75
C ALA A 36 -22.82 -1.03 -12.94
N ALA A 37 -23.59 -1.96 -12.36
CA ALA A 37 -25.06 -2.01 -12.41
C ALA A 37 -25.71 -2.44 -11.07
N TYR A 38 -24.98 -2.32 -9.96
CA TYR A 38 -25.42 -2.75 -8.63
C TYR A 38 -25.40 -1.60 -7.58
N PRO A 39 -26.32 -0.63 -7.65
CA PRO A 39 -26.41 0.43 -6.65
C PRO A 39 -26.79 -0.12 -5.26
N PRO A 40 -26.26 0.47 -4.16
CA PRO A 40 -25.38 1.65 -4.11
C PRO A 40 -23.87 1.33 -4.19
N PHE A 41 -23.50 0.08 -4.50
CA PHE A 41 -22.12 -0.40 -4.40
C PHE A 41 -21.27 -0.03 -5.62
N ASN A 42 -21.80 -0.27 -6.82
CA ASN A 42 -21.20 0.14 -8.09
C ASN A 42 -22.30 0.48 -9.10
N GLN A 43 -22.21 1.62 -9.79
CA GLN A 43 -23.16 1.97 -10.85
C GLN A 43 -22.53 2.92 -11.87
N THR A 44 -22.92 2.78 -13.13
CA THR A 44 -22.56 3.72 -14.19
C THR A 44 -23.52 4.90 -14.21
N THR A 45 -22.97 6.12 -14.18
CA THR A 45 -23.72 7.37 -14.35
C THR A 45 -24.01 7.66 -15.82
N PRO A 46 -24.95 8.55 -16.17
CA PRO A 46 -25.20 8.94 -17.57
C PRO A 46 -23.98 9.51 -18.31
N SER A 47 -22.98 10.02 -17.59
CA SER A 47 -21.72 10.50 -18.18
C SER A 47 -20.68 9.38 -18.41
N GLY A 48 -20.99 8.14 -18.03
CA GLY A 48 -20.11 6.98 -18.14
C GLY A 48 -19.16 6.77 -16.96
N LYS A 49 -19.24 7.59 -15.91
CA LYS A 49 -18.44 7.40 -14.69
C LYS A 49 -19.03 6.28 -13.83
N ILE A 50 -18.20 5.38 -13.32
CA ILE A 50 -18.58 4.40 -12.29
C ILE A 50 -18.47 5.06 -10.91
N VAL A 51 -19.52 4.96 -10.09
CA VAL A 51 -19.62 5.52 -8.73
C VAL A 51 -20.23 4.50 -7.75
N GLY A 52 -20.05 4.72 -6.45
CA GLY A 52 -20.64 3.89 -5.38
C GLY A 52 -19.62 3.55 -4.30
N TYR A 53 -20.05 2.76 -3.31
CA TYR A 53 -19.19 2.37 -2.19
C TYR A 53 -17.88 1.68 -2.63
N GLU A 54 -17.92 0.77 -3.61
CA GLU A 54 -16.71 0.02 -4.03
C GLU A 54 -15.69 0.90 -4.78
N PRO A 55 -16.07 1.71 -5.80
CA PRO A 55 -15.14 2.67 -6.41
C PRO A 55 -14.56 3.71 -5.45
N ASP A 56 -15.27 4.04 -4.37
CA ASP A 56 -14.79 4.99 -3.36
C ASP A 56 -13.78 4.37 -2.37
N MET A 57 -13.69 3.03 -2.30
CA MET A 57 -12.75 2.31 -1.43
C MET A 57 -11.37 2.04 -2.07
N VAL A 58 -11.31 2.01 -3.40
CA VAL A 58 -10.15 1.52 -4.17
C VAL A 58 -9.16 2.62 -4.53
#